data_AF-A0A3M1PGG9-F1
#
_entry.id   AF-A0A3M1PGG9-F1
#
_cell.length_a   1.000
_cell.length_b   1.000
_cell.length_c   1.000
_cell.angle_alpha   90.00
_cell.angle_beta   90.00
_cell.angle_gamma   90.00
#
_symmetry.space_group_name_H-M   'P 1'
#
loop_
_entity.id
_entity.type
_entity.pdbx_description
1 polymer ?
#
loop_
_entity_poly.entity_id
_entity_poly.type
_entity_poly.pdbx_seq_one_letter_code
_entity_poly.pdbx_strand_id
1 'polypeptide(L)'
;YYVPLYELYGTTPSEVRIASTPAMVMEWLANQEADLGALAKDEFDRLRPQFSPTTFRILRASRRIPSGSVLISPAIDRNQQAVIQKAMSEVLPNIAQQVGYIPSAAPPDYNTLIEFIEKVKPIEANINEKPARLYE
;
A
#
# COMPACT_ATOMS: atom_id res chain seq x y z
N TYR A 1 4.45 -1.36 -3.03
CA TYR A 1 4.16 -2.32 -4.12
C TYR A 1 4.33 -3.78 -3.70
N TYR A 2 4.87 -4.09 -2.51
CA TYR A 2 5.04 -5.50 -2.10
C TYR A 2 3.71 -6.28 -2.09
N VAL A 3 2.60 -5.71 -1.58
CA VAL A 3 1.26 -6.36 -1.54
C VAL A 3 0.84 -6.98 -2.90
N PRO A 4 0.80 -6.19 -3.98
CA PRO A 4 0.59 -6.72 -5.32
C PRO A 4 1.59 -7.81 -5.74
N LEU A 5 2.87 -7.66 -5.40
CA LEU A 5 3.93 -8.57 -5.84
C LEU A 5 3.73 -10.00 -5.33
N TYR A 6 3.29 -10.16 -4.09
CA TYR A 6 2.98 -11.48 -3.53
C TYR A 6 1.73 -12.11 -4.13
N GLU A 7 0.71 -11.32 -4.46
CA GLU A 7 -0.48 -11.83 -5.15
C GLU A 7 -0.13 -12.32 -6.57
N LEU A 8 0.96 -11.82 -7.14
CA LEU A 8 1.54 -12.25 -8.42
C LEU A 8 2.66 -13.29 -8.26
N TYR A 9 2.97 -13.74 -7.04
CA TYR A 9 4.02 -14.73 -6.82
C TYR A 9 3.72 -16.03 -7.58
N GLY A 10 4.71 -16.57 -8.28
CA GLY A 10 4.56 -17.75 -9.14
C GLY A 10 4.04 -17.45 -10.56
N THR A 11 3.90 -16.18 -10.93
CA THR A 11 3.46 -15.77 -12.27
C THR A 11 4.61 -15.23 -13.12
N THR A 12 4.36 -15.02 -14.42
CA THR A 12 5.35 -14.49 -15.38
C THR A 12 4.72 -13.44 -16.28
N PRO A 13 4.34 -12.25 -15.75
CA PRO A 13 3.83 -11.16 -16.58
C PRO A 13 4.84 -10.79 -17.68
N SER A 14 4.33 -10.38 -18.84
CA SER A 14 5.16 -9.92 -19.97
C SER A 14 6.00 -8.68 -19.61
N GLU A 15 5.45 -7.81 -18.77
CA GLU A 15 6.08 -6.61 -18.25
C GLU A 15 5.41 -6.18 -16.95
N VAL A 16 6.18 -5.58 -16.03
CA VAL A 16 5.66 -4.90 -14.85
C VAL A 16 6.10 -3.44 -14.89
N ARG A 17 5.13 -2.52 -14.75
CA ARG A 17 5.37 -1.06 -14.68
C ARG A 17 4.99 -0.54 -13.31
N ILE A 18 5.86 0.26 -12.69
CA ILE A 18 5.59 0.90 -11.39
C ILE A 18 5.08 2.33 -11.65
N ALA A 19 3.81 2.56 -11.33
CA ALA A 19 3.22 3.90 -11.36
C ALA A 19 3.62 4.72 -10.13
N SER A 20 3.77 6.04 -10.30
CA SER A 20 4.06 6.97 -9.20
C SER A 20 2.83 7.33 -8.36
N THR A 21 1.62 7.17 -8.92
CA THR A 21 0.36 7.49 -8.24
C THR A 21 -0.75 6.50 -8.62
N PRO A 22 -1.79 6.33 -7.77
CA PRO A 22 -2.96 5.51 -8.11
C PRO A 22 -3.72 6.01 -9.35
N ALA A 23 -3.76 7.34 -9.57
CA ALA A 23 -4.38 7.93 -10.75
C ALA A 23 -3.67 7.51 -12.05
N MET A 24 -2.34 7.46 -12.03
CA MET A 24 -1.54 7.00 -13.17
C MET A 24 -1.80 5.52 -13.50
N VAL A 25 -2.03 4.67 -12.49
CA VAL A 25 -2.45 3.27 -12.73
C VAL A 25 -3.79 3.23 -13.48
N MET A 26 -4.76 4.04 -13.05
CA MET A 26 -6.09 4.11 -13.68
C MET A 26 -6.02 4.66 -15.10
N GLU A 27 -5.14 5.62 -15.36
CA GLU A 27 -4.88 6.18 -16.69
C GLU A 27 -4.28 5.13 -17.63
N TRP A 28 -3.26 4.39 -17.21
CA TRP A 28 -2.67 3.32 -18.01
C TRP A 28 -3.68 2.23 -18.38
N LEU A 29 -4.57 1.88 -17.45
CA LEU A 29 -5.67 0.93 -17.71
C LEU A 29 -6.69 1.51 -18.70
N ALA A 30 -7.08 2.78 -18.54
CA ALA A 30 -8.04 3.43 -19.42
C ALA A 30 -7.52 3.60 -20.86
N ASN A 31 -6.22 3.86 -21.00
CA ASN A 31 -5.55 4.00 -22.30
C ASN A 31 -5.11 2.66 -22.90
N GLN A 32 -5.41 1.52 -22.26
CA GLN A 32 -4.99 0.19 -22.68
C GLN A 32 -3.45 0.02 -22.75
N GLU A 33 -2.71 0.81 -21.98
CA GLU A 33 -1.26 0.67 -21.83
C GLU A 33 -0.85 -0.43 -20.84
N ALA A 34 -1.80 -0.91 -20.04
CA ALA A 34 -1.66 -2.01 -19.11
C ALA A 34 -2.95 -2.84 -19.09
N ASP A 35 -2.81 -4.17 -18.96
CA ASP A 35 -3.96 -5.08 -18.86
C ASP A 35 -4.53 -5.15 -17.43
N LEU A 36 -3.65 -4.97 -16.43
CA LEU A 36 -3.95 -5.11 -15.00
C LEU A 36 -3.28 -4.01 -14.19
N GLY A 37 -3.95 -3.58 -13.13
CA GLY A 37 -3.43 -2.58 -12.19
C GLY A 37 -3.72 -2.98 -10.74
N ALA A 38 -2.87 -2.54 -9.82
CA ALA A 38 -3.03 -2.80 -8.40
C ALA A 38 -2.90 -1.48 -7.61
N LEU A 39 -3.92 -1.20 -6.79
CA LEU A 39 -4.04 0.01 -5.99
C LEU A 39 -4.92 -0.26 -4.76
N ALA A 40 -4.91 0.67 -3.79
CA ALA A 40 -5.77 0.60 -2.63
C ALA A 40 -7.26 0.75 -3.03
N LYS A 41 -8.15 0.07 -2.30
CA LYS A 41 -9.58 0.00 -2.66
C LYS A 41 -10.29 1.35 -2.53
N ASP A 42 -9.98 2.10 -1.48
CA ASP A 42 -10.48 3.45 -1.22
C ASP A 42 -10.04 4.43 -2.33
N GLU A 43 -8.77 4.35 -2.75
CA GLU A 43 -8.25 5.10 -3.89
C GLU A 43 -8.99 4.76 -5.19
N PHE A 44 -9.19 3.46 -5.47
CA PHE A 44 -9.96 3.02 -6.63
C PHE A 44 -11.39 3.54 -6.62
N ASP A 45 -12.10 3.41 -5.50
CA ASP A 45 -13.50 3.83 -5.37
C ASP A 45 -13.64 5.37 -5.53
N ARG A 46 -12.64 6.13 -5.06
CA ARG A 46 -12.56 7.59 -5.20
C ARG A 46 -12.25 8.03 -6.63
N LEU A 47 -11.33 7.35 -7.31
CA LEU A 47 -10.80 7.78 -8.62
C LEU A 47 -11.66 7.30 -9.78
N ARG A 48 -12.26 6.10 -9.71
CA ARG A 48 -13.01 5.51 -10.83
C ARG A 48 -14.05 6.43 -11.52
N PRO A 49 -14.78 7.34 -10.82
CA PRO A 49 -15.77 8.19 -11.51
C PRO A 49 -15.14 9.19 -12.48
N GLN A 50 -13.85 9.53 -12.29
CA GLN A 50 -13.12 10.50 -13.10
C GLN A 50 -12.72 9.95 -14.48
N PHE A 51 -12.78 8.62 -14.65
CA PHE A 51 -12.35 7.92 -15.86
C PHE A 51 -13.53 7.44 -16.72
N SER A 52 -14.72 8.03 -16.57
CA SER A 52 -15.86 7.74 -17.44
C SER A 52 -15.52 8.10 -18.89
N PRO A 53 -15.85 7.25 -19.89
CA PRO A 53 -16.75 6.08 -19.83
C PRO A 53 -16.05 4.73 -19.55
N THR A 54 -14.76 4.71 -19.23
CA THR A 54 -14.01 3.47 -18.98
C THR A 54 -14.62 2.68 -17.82
N THR A 55 -14.91 1.41 -18.07
CA THR A 55 -15.45 0.50 -17.04
C THR A 55 -14.35 -0.36 -16.48
N PHE A 56 -14.10 -0.23 -15.19
CA PHE A 56 -13.12 -1.05 -14.47
C PHE A 56 -13.79 -2.22 -13.76
N ARG A 57 -13.08 -3.35 -13.66
CA ARG A 57 -13.51 -4.53 -12.89
C ARG A 57 -12.45 -4.91 -11.86
N ILE A 58 -12.89 -5.13 -10.62
CA ILE A 58 -12.03 -5.70 -9.58
C ILE A 58 -11.92 -7.21 -9.82
N LEU A 59 -10.71 -7.71 -10.10
CA LEU A 59 -10.46 -9.14 -10.28
C LEU A 59 -10.18 -9.86 -8.96
N ARG A 60 -9.51 -9.19 -8.03
CA ARG A 60 -9.11 -9.75 -6.73
C ARG A 60 -8.98 -8.64 -5.69
N ALA A 61 -9.33 -8.98 -4.45
CA ALA A 61 -8.99 -8.18 -3.28
C ALA A 61 -7.86 -8.87 -2.52
N SER A 62 -6.79 -8.13 -2.20
CA SER A 62 -5.67 -8.64 -1.42
C SER A 62 -6.06 -8.89 0.04
N ARG A 63 -5.23 -9.65 0.75
CA ARG A 63 -5.34 -9.81 2.21
C ARG A 63 -5.32 -8.45 2.91
N ARG A 64 -6.05 -8.33 4.02
CA ARG A 64 -5.97 -7.13 4.85
C ARG A 64 -4.56 -7.01 5.43
N ILE A 65 -3.96 -5.84 5.29
CA ILE A 65 -2.72 -5.49 5.97
C ILE A 65 -3.04 -4.67 7.23
N PRO A 66 -2.21 -4.74 8.27
CA PRO A 66 -2.37 -3.90 9.46
C PRO A 66 -2.38 -2.41 9.09
N SER A 67 -3.13 -1.62 9.86
CA SER A 67 -3.11 -0.16 9.71
C SER A 67 -1.70 0.41 9.92
N GLY A 68 -1.44 1.60 9.38
CA GLY A 68 -0.20 2.32 9.62
C GLY A 68 -0.04 2.75 11.08
N SER A 69 1.20 2.98 11.49
CA SER A 69 1.56 3.54 12.80
C SER A 69 2.44 4.76 12.64
N VAL A 70 2.39 5.65 13.63
CA VAL A 70 3.35 6.74 13.76
C VAL A 70 4.54 6.23 14.56
N LEU A 71 5.74 6.29 13.97
CA LEU A 71 6.97 5.83 14.59
C LEU A 71 7.75 7.04 15.13
N ILE A 72 8.28 6.90 16.35
CA ILE A 72 9.16 7.89 16.97
C ILE A 72 10.58 7.32 16.93
N SER A 73 11.54 8.11 16.42
CA SER A 73 12.93 7.68 16.35
C SER A 73 13.50 7.46 17.76
N PRO A 74 14.21 6.36 18.01
CA PRO A 74 14.85 6.11 19.31
C PRO A 74 15.96 7.12 19.64
N ALA A 75 16.42 7.90 18.66
CA ALA A 75 17.44 8.93 18.84
C ALA A 75 16.90 10.23 19.48
N ILE A 76 15.58 10.39 19.57
CA ILE A 76 14.95 11.55 20.22
C ILE A 76 15.09 11.40 21.75
N ASP A 77 15.33 12.51 22.46
CA ASP A 77 15.39 12.49 23.93
C ASP A 77 14.11 11.91 24.55
N ARG A 78 14.24 11.10 25.60
CA ARG A 78 13.10 10.39 26.21
C ARG A 78 12.00 11.35 26.69
N ASN A 79 12.34 12.54 27.20
CA ASN A 79 11.33 13.51 27.63
C ASN A 79 10.56 14.06 26.43
N GLN A 80 11.26 14.29 25.31
CA GLN A 80 10.62 14.71 24.06
C GLN A 80 9.74 13.61 23.48
N GLN A 81 10.17 12.35 23.52
CA GLN A 81 9.33 11.21 23.10
C GLN A 81 8.03 11.17 23.91
N ALA A 82 8.10 11.36 25.24
CA ALA A 82 6.92 11.38 26.10
C ALA A 82 5.98 12.55 25.78
N VAL A 83 6.52 13.73 25.48
CA VAL A 83 5.71 14.90 25.05
C VAL A 83 5.01 14.61 23.73
N ILE A 84 5.71 14.04 22.74
CA ILE A 84 5.12 13.66 21.44
C ILE A 84 4.02 12.62 21.65
N GLN A 85 4.29 11.56 22.41
CA GLN A 85 3.31 10.51 22.68
C GLN A 85 2.07 11.06 23.38
N LYS A 86 2.24 11.95 24.36
CA LYS A 86 1.13 12.62 25.05
C LYS A 86 0.29 13.44 24.07
N ALA A 87 0.93 14.31 23.28
CA ALA A 87 0.23 15.15 22.30
C ALA A 87 -0.55 14.32 21.27
N MET A 88 0.00 13.19 20.83
CA MET A 88 -0.68 12.26 19.93
C MET A 88 -1.86 11.56 20.65
N SER A 89 -1.69 11.13 21.90
CA SER A 89 -2.75 10.44 22.66
C SER A 89 -3.91 11.36 23.09
N GLU A 90 -3.64 12.65 23.29
CA GLU A 90 -4.62 13.65 23.75
C GLU A 90 -5.19 14.51 22.61
N VAL A 91 -4.97 14.10 21.35
CA VAL A 91 -5.50 14.81 20.18
C VAL A 91 -7.03 14.94 20.25
N LEU A 92 -7.54 16.10 19.81
CA LEU A 92 -8.97 16.37 19.81
C LEU A 92 -9.71 15.37 18.88
N PRO A 93 -10.89 14.85 19.27
CA PRO A 93 -11.62 13.83 18.50
C PRO A 93 -11.92 14.24 17.05
N ASN A 94 -12.23 15.51 16.81
CA ASN A 94 -12.52 16.02 15.46
C ASN A 94 -11.29 15.95 14.54
N ILE A 95 -10.10 16.27 15.07
CA ILE A 95 -8.83 16.17 14.34
C ILE A 95 -8.52 14.69 14.08
N ALA A 96 -8.63 13.84 15.11
CA ALA A 96 -8.38 12.41 15.01
C ALA A 96 -9.26 11.75 13.93
N GLN A 97 -10.55 12.05 13.90
CA GLN A 97 -11.50 11.52 12.93
C GLN A 97 -11.20 12.00 11.50
N GLN A 98 -10.85 13.28 11.32
CA GLN A 98 -10.53 13.84 10.00
C GLN A 98 -9.33 13.15 9.32
N VAL A 99 -8.34 12.74 10.11
CA VAL A 99 -7.12 12.10 9.61
C VAL A 99 -7.11 10.57 9.79
N GLY A 100 -8.19 9.99 10.31
CA GLY A 100 -8.30 8.55 10.56
C GLY A 100 -7.34 8.01 11.62
N TYR A 101 -6.89 8.84 12.57
CA TYR A 101 -5.97 8.44 13.64
C TYR A 101 -6.73 7.95 14.87
N ILE A 102 -6.22 6.89 15.51
CA ILE A 102 -6.80 6.27 16.71
C ILE A 102 -5.82 6.45 17.89
N PRO A 103 -6.04 7.41 18.80
CA PRO A 103 -5.04 7.83 19.79
C PRO A 103 -4.61 6.76 20.79
N SER A 104 -5.53 5.86 21.15
CA SER A 104 -5.32 4.82 22.16
C SER A 104 -5.32 3.41 21.56
N ALA A 105 -5.06 3.28 20.26
CA ALA A 105 -4.88 1.97 19.64
C ALA A 105 -3.57 1.34 20.10
N ALA A 106 -3.61 0.04 20.39
CA ALA A 106 -2.38 -0.73 20.54
C ALA A 106 -1.60 -0.72 19.21
N PRO A 107 -0.26 -0.72 19.23
CA PRO A 107 0.54 -0.91 18.02
C PRO A 107 0.07 -2.16 17.26
N PRO A 108 -0.20 -2.06 15.94
CA PRO A 108 -0.57 -3.21 15.14
C PRO A 108 0.55 -4.26 15.13
N ASP A 109 0.18 -5.54 15.07
CA ASP A 109 1.13 -6.60 14.80
C ASP A 109 1.49 -6.60 13.30
N TYR A 110 2.78 -6.39 13.01
CA TYR A 110 3.32 -6.35 11.65
C TYR A 110 3.95 -7.67 11.19
N ASN A 111 3.97 -8.73 12.01
CA ASN A 111 4.65 -10.00 11.69
C ASN A 111 4.22 -10.58 10.33
N THR A 112 2.90 -10.63 10.07
CA THR A 112 2.38 -11.08 8.77
C THR A 112 2.85 -10.21 7.60
N LEU A 113 2.96 -8.89 7.79
CA LEU A 113 3.46 -8.00 6.75
C LEU A 113 4.97 -8.17 6.54
N ILE A 114 5.72 -8.46 7.60
CA ILE A 114 7.16 -8.72 7.54
C ILE A 114 7.41 -10.03 6.77
N GLU A 115 6.79 -11.14 7.15
CA GLU A 115 6.91 -12.44 6.47
C GLU A 115 6.57 -12.33 4.98
N PHE A 116 5.53 -11.57 4.69
CA PHE A 116 5.09 -11.26 3.35
C PHE A 116 6.18 -10.54 2.53
N ILE A 117 6.81 -9.51 3.10
CA ILE A 117 7.87 -8.73 2.44
C ILE A 117 9.10 -9.62 2.24
N GLU A 118 9.48 -10.40 3.26
CA GLU A 118 10.62 -11.31 3.19
C GLU A 118 10.47 -12.32 2.06
N LYS A 119 9.27 -12.86 1.84
CA LYS A 119 9.00 -13.79 0.75
C LYS A 119 9.15 -13.17 -0.65
N VAL A 120 8.77 -11.91 -0.83
CA VAL A 120 8.79 -11.26 -2.16
C VAL A 120 10.07 -10.51 -2.47
N LYS A 121 10.89 -10.23 -1.45
CA LYS A 121 12.15 -9.49 -1.61
C LYS A 121 13.12 -10.13 -2.61
N PRO A 122 13.29 -11.46 -2.66
CA PRO A 122 14.19 -12.09 -3.63
C PRO A 122 13.75 -11.87 -5.09
N ILE A 123 12.44 -11.90 -5.35
CA ILE A 123 11.87 -11.74 -6.69
C ILE A 123 11.75 -10.28 -7.14
N GLU A 124 12.05 -9.33 -6.26
CA GLU A 124 12.01 -7.89 -6.56
C GLU A 124 13.00 -7.51 -7.67
N ALA A 125 14.16 -8.17 -7.71
CA ALA A 125 15.14 -7.97 -8.77
C ALA A 125 14.57 -8.29 -10.17
N ASN A 126 13.62 -9.20 -10.25
CA ASN A 126 13.06 -9.72 -11.50
C ASN A 126 11.93 -8.83 -12.05
N ILE A 127 11.47 -7.82 -11.31
CA ILE A 127 10.37 -6.93 -11.73
C ILE A 127 10.67 -6.25 -13.07
N ASN A 128 11.93 -5.91 -13.32
CA ASN A 128 12.35 -5.19 -14.52
C ASN A 128 12.66 -6.13 -15.70
N GLU A 129 12.60 -7.45 -15.52
CA GLU A 129 12.79 -8.41 -16.60
C GLU A 129 11.60 -8.41 -17.57
N LYS A 130 11.84 -8.83 -18.81
CA LYS A 130 10.83 -8.98 -19.85
C LYS A 130 10.99 -10.35 -20.51
N PRO A 131 10.19 -11.37 -20.12
CA PRO A 131 9.10 -11.32 -19.15
C PRO A 131 9.60 -11.30 -17.69
N ALA A 132 8.82 -10.70 -16.78
CA ALA A 132 9.14 -10.58 -15.37
C ALA A 132 8.83 -11.89 -14.62
N ARG A 133 9.86 -12.63 -14.22
CA ARG A 133 9.71 -13.92 -13.52
C ARG A 133 9.53 -13.70 -12.03
N LEU A 134 8.29 -13.72 -11.55
CA LEU A 134 7.95 -13.43 -10.15
C LEU A 134 7.99 -14.69 -9.27
N TYR A 135 9.08 -15.44 -9.34
CA TYR A 135 9.36 -16.65 -8.55
C TYR A 135 10.87 -16.89 -8.45
N GLU A 136 11.26 -17.74 -7.50
CA GLU A 136 12.61 -18.32 -7.39
C GLU A 136 12.73 -19.63 -8.17
#